data_AF-A0A926YC83-F1
#
_entry.id   AF-A0A926YC83-F1
#
_cell.length_a   1.000
_cell.length_b   1.000
_cell.length_c   1.000
_cell.angle_alpha   90.00
_cell.angle_beta   90.00
_cell.angle_gamma   90.00
#
_symmetry.space_group_name_H-M   'P 1'
#
loop_
_entity.id
_entity.type
_entity.pdbx_description
1 polymer ?
#
loop_
_entity_poly.entity_id
_entity_poly.type
_entity_poly.pdbx_seq_one_letter_code
_entity_poly.pdbx_strand_id
1 'polypeptide(L)'
;MQMNTILEPSFLFISEEQWRDVEKRDAFLEHFLGHLEKISNYSITKIYWTDALEELLMNHAYSPPWVSDVKWRNQFFPILYNQFNPIKLIVSSELSWDACQCSPVLSSFQRNTEILERFLELVHILINKNEKVYFCLGFDKQRTNCLSYCFSCKCHENHLEPIVIVAPDSWFDHIDIVSVCWPQNSQDAFKLQLALKIILKKKLFKQISDLRYNYETSESFIKDIAKESIYRENILYSLAKRLTLTQGEAVSDEGLSDEPVRGKKGERRFRVSGVCRIHYKYSETGDLLLLNYYGEGKHDKGLK
;
A
#
# COMPACT_ATOMS: atom_id res chain seq x y z
N MET A 1 2.19 15.16 -10.93
CA MET A 1 3.01 14.03 -11.40
C MET A 1 3.03 12.99 -10.31
N GLN A 2 2.88 11.71 -10.67
CA GLN A 2 2.96 10.61 -9.72
C GLN A 2 4.44 10.40 -9.34
N MET A 3 4.72 10.30 -8.05
CA MET A 3 6.07 10.07 -7.54
C MET A 3 6.44 8.58 -7.72
N ASN A 4 7.63 8.32 -8.25
CA ASN A 4 8.14 6.95 -8.48
C ASN A 4 9.04 6.49 -7.32
N THR A 5 9.43 5.22 -7.32
CA THR A 5 10.16 4.58 -6.22
C THR A 5 11.53 4.09 -6.66
N ILE A 6 12.50 4.21 -5.78
CA ILE A 6 13.76 3.47 -5.83
C ILE A 6 13.85 2.50 -4.65
N LEU A 7 14.47 1.35 -4.89
CA LEU A 7 14.69 0.33 -3.87
C LEU A 7 16.14 0.42 -3.40
N GLU A 8 16.32 0.56 -2.09
CA GLU A 8 17.63 0.42 -1.49
C GLU A 8 18.18 -0.99 -1.75
N PRO A 9 19.48 -1.18 -1.99
CA PRO A 9 19.97 -2.50 -2.37
C PRO A 9 19.64 -3.65 -1.38
N SER A 10 19.62 -3.47 -0.05
CA SER A 10 19.27 -4.56 0.89
C SER A 10 17.80 -4.93 0.85
N PHE A 11 16.99 -4.21 0.08
CA PHE A 11 15.62 -4.57 -0.25
C PHE A 11 15.54 -5.83 -1.13
N LEU A 12 16.50 -6.06 -2.02
CA LEU A 12 16.53 -7.21 -2.94
C LEU A 12 17.67 -8.19 -2.65
N PHE A 13 18.74 -7.69 -2.02
CA PHE A 13 19.93 -8.46 -1.74
C PHE A 13 20.03 -8.80 -0.25
N ILE A 14 20.21 -10.08 0.03
CA ILE A 14 20.40 -10.65 1.37
C ILE A 14 21.68 -11.47 1.37
N SER A 15 22.43 -11.49 2.48
CA SER A 15 23.65 -12.28 2.57
C SER A 15 23.36 -13.78 2.71
N GLU A 16 24.30 -14.63 2.27
CA GLU A 16 24.26 -16.09 2.47
C GLU A 16 24.05 -16.49 3.94
N GLU A 17 24.72 -15.80 4.86
CA GLU A 17 24.60 -16.06 6.30
C GLU A 17 23.18 -15.79 6.80
N GLN A 18 22.60 -14.65 6.43
CA GLN A 18 21.23 -14.30 6.81
C GLN A 18 20.20 -15.18 6.08
N TRP A 19 20.49 -15.64 4.87
CA TRP A 19 19.60 -16.51 4.11
C TRP A 19 19.47 -17.92 4.71
N ARG A 20 20.56 -18.43 5.29
CA ARG A 20 20.57 -19.74 5.99
C ARG A 20 19.84 -19.71 7.32
N ASP A 21 19.72 -18.52 7.91
CA ASP A 21 18.92 -18.27 9.11
C ASP A 21 17.43 -18.14 8.71
N VAL A 22 16.63 -19.12 9.11
CA VAL A 22 15.20 -19.20 8.73
C VAL A 22 14.42 -17.96 9.16
N GLU A 23 14.66 -17.45 10.36
CA GLU A 23 13.92 -16.29 10.87
C GLU A 23 14.26 -15.02 10.08
N LYS A 24 15.55 -14.80 9.81
CA LYS A 24 15.99 -13.64 9.01
C LYS A 24 15.52 -13.74 7.57
N ARG A 25 15.60 -14.93 6.98
CA ARG A 25 15.08 -15.20 5.64
C ARG A 25 13.60 -14.87 5.57
N ASP A 26 12.79 -15.45 6.44
CA ASP A 26 11.35 -15.30 6.38
C ASP A 26 10.94 -13.83 6.63
N ALA A 27 11.63 -13.11 7.51
CA ALA A 27 11.44 -11.66 7.72
C ALA A 27 11.81 -10.83 6.48
N PHE A 28 12.92 -11.14 5.81
CA PHE A 28 13.30 -10.50 4.54
C PHE A 28 12.22 -10.73 3.46
N LEU A 29 11.74 -11.96 3.34
CA LEU A 29 10.72 -12.32 2.36
C LEU A 29 9.38 -11.63 2.65
N GLU A 30 8.94 -11.62 3.92
CA GLU A 30 7.72 -10.93 4.33
C GLU A 30 7.80 -9.43 4.04
N HIS A 31 8.94 -8.81 4.35
CA HIS A 31 9.18 -7.39 4.05
C HIS A 31 9.11 -7.11 2.55
N PHE A 32 9.93 -7.83 1.78
CA PHE A 32 10.03 -7.67 0.33
C PHE A 32 8.68 -7.87 -0.37
N LEU A 33 8.02 -9.01 -0.11
CA LEU A 33 6.74 -9.36 -0.72
C LEU A 33 5.62 -8.43 -0.26
N GLY A 34 5.64 -8.00 1.00
CA GLY A 34 4.65 -7.05 1.52
C GLY A 34 4.70 -5.72 0.76
N HIS A 35 5.89 -5.17 0.51
CA HIS A 35 6.02 -3.94 -0.27
C HIS A 35 5.58 -4.13 -1.73
N LEU A 36 5.99 -5.23 -2.39
CA LEU A 36 5.57 -5.51 -3.76
C LEU A 36 4.05 -5.66 -3.89
N GLU A 37 3.43 -6.39 -2.95
CA GLU A 37 1.98 -6.54 -2.87
C GLU A 37 1.32 -5.17 -2.78
N LYS A 38 1.81 -4.27 -1.91
CA LYS A 38 1.22 -2.92 -1.77
C LYS A 38 1.39 -2.09 -3.03
N ILE A 39 2.57 -2.05 -3.62
CA ILE A 39 2.81 -1.23 -4.81
C ILE A 39 1.97 -1.74 -5.99
N SER A 40 1.96 -3.05 -6.20
CA SER A 40 1.24 -3.69 -7.31
C SER A 40 -0.28 -3.61 -7.13
N ASN A 41 -0.83 -4.07 -6.00
CA ASN A 41 -2.28 -4.18 -5.81
C ASN A 41 -2.98 -2.82 -5.73
N TYR A 42 -2.26 -1.78 -5.30
CA TYR A 42 -2.80 -0.43 -5.18
C TYR A 42 -2.26 0.53 -6.24
N SER A 43 -1.45 0.05 -7.19
CA SER A 43 -0.86 0.85 -8.29
C SER A 43 -0.26 2.18 -7.81
N ILE A 44 0.41 2.16 -6.66
CA ILE A 44 0.82 3.36 -5.90
C ILE A 44 1.86 4.17 -6.67
N THR A 45 2.80 3.46 -7.29
CA THR A 45 4.05 4.01 -7.83
C THR A 45 4.64 3.04 -8.84
N LYS A 46 5.54 3.52 -9.70
CA LYS A 46 6.43 2.66 -10.49
C LYS A 46 7.81 2.62 -9.85
N ILE A 47 8.53 1.53 -10.05
CA ILE A 47 9.87 1.33 -9.51
C ILE A 47 10.89 1.61 -10.61
N TYR A 48 11.69 2.65 -10.43
CA TYR A 48 12.81 2.93 -11.33
C TYR A 48 13.81 1.78 -11.29
N TRP A 49 14.28 1.40 -12.47
CA TRP A 49 15.16 0.25 -12.64
C TRP A 49 16.10 0.45 -13.83
N THR A 50 17.25 -0.22 -13.82
CA THR A 50 18.23 -0.15 -14.91
C THR A 50 18.61 -1.55 -15.35
N ASP A 51 19.09 -1.68 -16.60
CA ASP A 51 19.55 -2.97 -17.12
C ASP A 51 20.77 -3.50 -16.33
N ALA A 52 21.63 -2.60 -15.84
CA ALA A 52 22.76 -2.96 -15.00
C ALA A 52 22.33 -3.56 -13.65
N LEU A 53 21.28 -3.02 -13.02
CA LEU A 53 20.72 -3.61 -11.79
C LEU A 53 20.04 -4.94 -12.06
N GLU A 54 19.37 -5.09 -13.22
CA GLU A 54 18.78 -6.38 -13.65
C GLU A 54 19.86 -7.45 -13.85
N GLU A 55 20.96 -7.10 -14.50
CA GLU A 55 22.09 -8.01 -14.75
C GLU A 55 22.71 -8.49 -13.43
N LEU A 56 22.94 -7.57 -12.48
CA LEU A 56 23.44 -7.90 -11.14
C LEU A 56 22.50 -8.83 -10.37
N LEU A 57 21.19 -8.66 -10.54
CA LEU A 57 20.20 -9.49 -9.88
C LEU A 57 20.15 -10.92 -10.45
N MET A 58 20.17 -11.05 -11.78
CA MET A 58 19.83 -12.30 -12.47
C MET A 58 21.05 -13.11 -12.95
N ASN A 59 22.12 -12.45 -13.35
CA ASN A 59 23.19 -13.07 -14.14
C ASN A 59 24.58 -12.96 -13.52
N HIS A 60 24.70 -12.40 -12.31
CA HIS A 60 25.99 -12.14 -11.69
C HIS A 60 26.44 -13.22 -10.71
N ALA A 61 27.77 -13.34 -10.54
CA ALA A 61 28.39 -14.25 -9.59
C ALA A 61 27.97 -13.96 -8.13
N TYR A 62 27.53 -12.73 -7.85
CA TYR A 62 26.99 -12.31 -6.56
C TYR A 62 25.47 -12.15 -6.56
N SER A 63 24.76 -12.90 -7.41
CA SER A 63 23.30 -12.97 -7.35
C SER A 63 22.85 -13.35 -5.93
N PRO A 64 21.72 -12.82 -5.45
CA PRO A 64 21.29 -13.08 -4.09
C PRO A 64 20.97 -14.56 -3.90
N PRO A 65 21.13 -15.11 -2.68
CA PRO A 65 21.04 -16.54 -2.40
C PRO A 65 19.73 -17.18 -2.88
N TRP A 66 18.63 -16.41 -2.87
CA TRP A 66 17.31 -16.87 -3.32
C TRP A 66 17.23 -17.12 -4.84
N VAL A 67 18.10 -16.51 -5.64
CA VAL A 67 18.24 -16.78 -7.09
C VAL A 67 18.98 -18.10 -7.32
N SER A 68 20.00 -18.35 -6.50
CA SER A 68 20.82 -19.57 -6.60
C SER A 68 20.11 -20.81 -6.05
N ASP A 69 19.26 -20.65 -5.03
CA ASP A 69 18.44 -21.73 -4.49
C ASP A 69 17.29 -22.09 -5.44
N VAL A 70 17.35 -23.27 -6.05
CA VAL A 70 16.36 -23.72 -7.05
C VAL A 70 14.93 -23.72 -6.50
N LYS A 71 14.74 -24.14 -5.24
CA LYS A 71 13.40 -24.20 -4.64
C LYS A 71 12.84 -22.80 -4.49
N TRP A 72 13.61 -21.89 -3.92
CA TRP A 72 13.16 -20.52 -3.68
C TRP A 72 13.05 -19.73 -4.99
N ARG A 73 13.99 -19.86 -5.92
CA ARG A 73 13.88 -19.26 -7.25
C ARG A 73 12.56 -19.64 -7.93
N ASN A 74 12.20 -20.92 -7.94
CA ASN A 74 10.96 -21.37 -8.58
C ASN A 74 9.70 -20.84 -7.89
N GLN A 75 9.76 -20.53 -6.59
CA GLN A 75 8.65 -19.92 -5.84
C GLN A 75 8.59 -18.40 -6.05
N PHE A 76 9.73 -17.73 -6.11
CA PHE A 76 9.84 -16.27 -6.16
C PHE A 76 9.72 -15.71 -7.56
N PHE A 77 10.28 -16.40 -8.55
CA PHE A 77 10.33 -15.89 -9.92
C PHE A 77 8.93 -15.60 -10.50
N PRO A 78 7.90 -16.45 -10.31
CA PRO A 78 6.54 -16.11 -10.73
C PRO A 78 6.00 -14.86 -10.04
N ILE A 79 6.34 -14.62 -8.77
CA ILE A 79 5.90 -13.44 -8.03
C ILE A 79 6.57 -12.19 -8.58
N LEU A 80 7.90 -12.22 -8.80
CA LEU A 80 8.63 -11.12 -9.42
C LEU A 80 8.08 -10.81 -10.82
N TYR A 81 7.84 -11.85 -11.62
CA TYR A 81 7.31 -11.67 -12.97
C TYR A 81 5.90 -11.06 -12.96
N ASN A 82 5.02 -11.50 -12.06
CA ASN A 82 3.62 -11.05 -12.04
C ASN A 82 3.40 -9.75 -11.27
N GLN A 83 4.23 -9.44 -10.27
CA GLN A 83 4.03 -8.27 -9.40
C GLN A 83 5.07 -7.17 -9.62
N PHE A 84 6.35 -7.53 -9.85
CA PHE A 84 7.42 -6.54 -9.99
C PHE A 84 7.58 -6.03 -11.42
N ASN A 85 7.55 -6.91 -12.43
CA ASN A 85 7.71 -6.47 -13.82
C ASN A 85 6.64 -5.46 -14.28
N PRO A 86 5.35 -5.59 -13.95
CA PRO A 86 4.34 -4.61 -14.37
C PRO A 86 4.50 -3.21 -13.74
N ILE A 87 5.21 -3.13 -12.61
CA ILE A 87 5.47 -1.87 -11.90
C ILE A 87 6.88 -1.33 -12.15
N LYS A 88 7.73 -2.05 -12.88
CA LYS A 88 9.08 -1.63 -13.25
C LYS A 88 9.04 -0.51 -14.30
N LEU A 89 9.90 0.49 -14.14
CA LEU A 89 10.12 1.59 -15.07
C LEU A 89 11.60 1.63 -15.44
N ILE A 90 11.94 1.09 -16.61
CA ILE A 90 13.32 1.04 -17.09
C ILE A 90 13.81 2.44 -17.43
N VAL A 91 15.01 2.76 -16.94
CA VAL A 91 15.74 3.98 -17.24
C VAL A 91 17.07 3.60 -17.85
N SER A 92 17.37 4.15 -19.03
CA SER A 92 18.66 3.96 -19.69
C SER A 92 19.76 4.65 -18.88
N SER A 93 20.85 3.93 -18.65
CA SER A 93 22.09 4.50 -18.12
C SER A 93 22.90 5.08 -19.29
N GLU A 94 23.13 6.39 -19.27
CA GLU A 94 24.08 7.04 -20.17
C GLU A 94 25.42 7.14 -19.41
N LEU A 95 26.45 6.46 -19.93
CA LEU A 95 27.68 6.15 -19.19
C LEU A 95 28.54 7.37 -18.78
N SER A 96 29.33 7.13 -17.72
CA SER A 96 30.47 7.90 -17.16
C SER A 96 30.13 9.14 -16.32
N TRP A 97 29.35 8.95 -15.26
CA TRP A 97 29.07 10.01 -14.30
C TRP A 97 29.85 9.82 -13.00
N ASP A 98 30.15 10.94 -12.34
CA ASP A 98 30.77 10.92 -11.02
C ASP A 98 29.90 10.17 -10.02
N ALA A 99 30.54 9.40 -9.13
CA ALA A 99 29.84 8.65 -8.08
C ALA A 99 29.01 9.59 -7.19
N CYS A 100 27.71 9.30 -7.07
CA CYS A 100 26.86 9.95 -6.09
C CYS A 100 27.31 9.62 -4.67
N GLN A 101 27.06 10.54 -3.75
CA GLN A 101 27.20 10.35 -2.32
C GLN A 101 25.83 10.26 -1.67
N CYS A 102 25.76 9.49 -0.60
CA CYS A 102 24.54 9.29 0.18
C CYS A 102 24.82 9.58 1.66
N SER A 103 23.94 10.36 2.29
CA SER A 103 23.96 10.63 3.72
C SER A 103 22.59 10.30 4.34
N PRO A 104 22.51 9.42 5.35
CA PRO A 104 23.61 8.62 5.90
C PRO A 104 24.10 7.53 4.92
N VAL A 105 25.34 7.07 5.12
CA VAL A 105 25.94 6.03 4.26
C VAL A 105 25.13 4.73 4.31
N LEU A 106 24.90 4.12 3.15
CA LEU A 106 24.27 2.80 3.01
C LEU A 106 25.23 1.70 3.48
N SER A 107 25.27 1.46 4.79
CA SER A 107 26.25 0.61 5.45
C SER A 107 26.17 -0.88 5.09
N SER A 108 25.04 -1.33 4.53
CA SER A 108 24.74 -2.75 4.34
C SER A 108 25.56 -3.41 3.20
N PHE A 109 26.28 -2.61 2.40
CA PHE A 109 26.98 -3.08 1.20
C PHE A 109 28.50 -2.91 1.21
N GLN A 110 29.13 -2.81 2.39
CA GLN A 110 30.59 -2.71 2.48
C GLN A 110 31.36 -3.86 1.78
N ARG A 111 30.71 -5.00 1.50
CA ARG A 111 31.30 -6.15 0.81
C ARG A 111 30.94 -6.26 -0.68
N ASN A 112 29.93 -5.53 -1.17
CA ASN A 112 29.48 -5.61 -2.55
C ASN A 112 29.29 -4.20 -3.11
N THR A 113 30.43 -3.56 -3.41
CA THR A 113 30.51 -2.17 -3.87
C THR A 113 29.84 -1.98 -5.23
N GLU A 114 29.86 -3.00 -6.08
CA GLU A 114 29.31 -2.92 -7.44
C GLU A 114 27.79 -2.70 -7.46
N ILE A 115 27.03 -3.39 -6.61
CA ILE A 115 25.57 -3.16 -6.50
C ILE A 115 25.29 -1.73 -6.04
N LEU A 116 26.04 -1.26 -5.03
CA LEU A 116 25.89 0.09 -4.51
C LEU A 116 26.23 1.13 -5.59
N GLU A 117 27.29 0.91 -6.38
CA GLU A 117 27.68 1.76 -7.50
C GLU A 117 26.57 1.83 -8.56
N ARG A 118 26.00 0.70 -9.00
CA ARG A 118 24.88 0.69 -9.97
C ARG A 118 23.62 1.36 -9.42
N PHE A 119 23.35 1.21 -8.14
CA PHE A 119 22.26 1.92 -7.49
C PHE A 119 22.52 3.44 -7.46
N LEU A 120 23.74 3.87 -7.14
CA LEU A 120 24.11 5.28 -7.12
C LEU A 120 24.13 5.90 -8.52
N GLU A 121 24.44 5.13 -9.57
CA GLU A 121 24.24 5.54 -10.97
C GLU A 121 22.77 5.85 -11.25
N LEU A 122 21.85 4.97 -10.84
CA LEU A 122 20.41 5.23 -10.97
C LEU A 122 20.01 6.52 -10.23
N VAL A 123 20.45 6.68 -8.98
CA VAL A 123 20.17 7.89 -8.18
C VAL A 123 20.67 9.15 -8.88
N HIS A 124 21.85 9.07 -9.50
CA HIS A 124 22.41 10.17 -10.27
C HIS A 124 21.47 10.62 -11.41
N ILE A 125 20.88 9.66 -12.14
CA ILE A 125 19.94 9.94 -13.23
C ILE A 125 18.74 10.72 -12.71
N LEU A 126 18.28 10.38 -11.51
CA LEU A 126 17.15 11.02 -10.87
C LEU A 126 17.48 12.42 -10.37
N ILE A 127 18.70 12.65 -9.86
CA ILE A 127 19.19 13.98 -9.48
C ILE A 127 19.26 14.90 -10.71
N ASN A 128 19.83 14.43 -11.82
CA ASN A 128 19.92 15.20 -13.07
C ASN A 128 18.52 15.58 -13.60
N LYS A 129 17.56 14.65 -13.51
CA LYS A 129 16.16 14.88 -13.91
C LYS A 129 15.34 15.70 -12.89
N ASN A 130 15.92 16.05 -11.74
CA ASN A 130 15.24 16.72 -10.63
C ASN A 130 13.94 15.98 -10.21
N GLU A 131 14.01 14.66 -10.18
CA GLU A 131 12.87 13.80 -9.82
C GLU A 131 12.62 13.83 -8.32
N LYS A 132 11.36 13.65 -7.93
CA LYS A 132 11.00 13.32 -6.54
C LYS A 132 10.71 11.83 -6.49
N VAL A 133 11.19 11.16 -5.45
CA VAL A 133 11.01 9.71 -5.32
C VAL A 133 10.70 9.25 -3.91
N TYR A 134 10.06 8.10 -3.83
CA TYR A 134 10.04 7.27 -2.63
C TYR A 134 11.32 6.44 -2.57
N PHE A 135 11.83 6.21 -1.36
CA PHE A 135 12.99 5.35 -1.11
C PHE A 135 12.63 4.24 -0.13
N CYS A 136 12.51 3.03 -0.65
CA CYS A 136 12.21 1.85 0.16
C CYS A 136 13.48 1.28 0.77
N LEU A 137 13.52 1.17 2.09
CA LEU A 137 14.66 0.58 2.79
C LEU A 137 14.51 -0.94 2.92
N GLY A 138 15.64 -1.67 2.91
CA GLY A 138 15.65 -3.09 3.24
C GLY A 138 15.28 -3.40 4.69
N PHE A 139 15.00 -4.68 4.96
CA PHE A 139 14.42 -5.14 6.22
C PHE A 139 15.31 -4.90 7.45
N ASP A 140 16.64 -4.84 7.26
CA ASP A 140 17.62 -4.59 8.32
C ASP A 140 17.54 -3.14 8.87
N LYS A 141 16.87 -2.23 8.15
CA LYS A 141 16.72 -0.82 8.51
C LYS A 141 15.35 -0.48 9.11
N GLN A 142 14.50 -1.47 9.38
CA GLN A 142 13.15 -1.25 9.92
C GLN A 142 13.10 -0.52 11.27
N ARG A 143 14.18 -0.56 12.06
CA ARG A 143 14.23 0.05 13.40
C ARG A 143 14.64 1.53 13.39
N THR A 144 14.95 2.09 12.23
CA THR A 144 15.49 3.45 12.08
C THR A 144 14.41 4.42 11.61
N ASN A 145 13.44 4.69 12.49
CA ASN A 145 12.25 5.50 12.19
C ASN A 145 12.51 7.00 11.93
N CYS A 146 13.76 7.48 12.00
CA CYS A 146 14.09 8.90 11.92
C CYS A 146 15.22 9.23 10.93
N LEU A 147 15.50 8.37 9.94
CA LEU A 147 16.55 8.67 8.97
C LEU A 147 15.98 9.49 7.80
N SER A 148 16.43 10.74 7.69
CA SER A 148 16.37 11.49 6.43
C SER A 148 17.56 11.08 5.56
N TYR A 149 17.29 10.74 4.30
CA TYR A 149 18.34 10.47 3.32
C TYR A 149 18.51 11.68 2.39
N CYS A 150 19.74 11.96 2.03
CA CYS A 150 20.09 12.95 1.02
C CYS A 150 21.12 12.34 0.08
N PHE A 151 20.83 12.39 -1.22
CA PHE A 151 21.76 12.00 -2.26
C PHE A 151 22.23 13.24 -3.02
N SER A 152 23.54 13.30 -3.29
CA SER A 152 24.16 14.41 -4.00
C SER A 152 25.27 13.90 -4.91
N CYS A 153 25.66 14.71 -5.88
CA CYS A 153 26.83 14.46 -6.73
C CYS A 153 27.56 15.77 -6.97
N LYS A 154 28.80 15.71 -7.44
CA LYS A 154 29.62 16.91 -7.67
C LYS A 154 29.28 17.64 -8.97
N CYS A 155 28.70 16.94 -9.94
CA CYS A 155 28.40 17.48 -11.26
C CYS A 155 27.02 18.16 -11.36
N HIS A 156 26.15 18.02 -10.36
CA HIS A 156 24.84 18.68 -10.31
C HIS A 156 24.68 19.46 -9.00
N GLU A 157 24.07 20.65 -9.08
CA GLU A 157 23.72 21.45 -7.88
C GLU A 157 22.52 20.87 -7.12
N ASN A 158 21.68 20.10 -7.81
CA ASN A 158 20.50 19.48 -7.24
C ASN A 158 20.86 18.33 -6.28
N HIS A 159 20.00 18.11 -5.30
CA HIS A 159 20.04 16.97 -4.39
C HIS A 159 18.72 16.21 -4.45
N LEU A 160 18.78 14.93 -4.14
CA LEU A 160 17.59 14.08 -4.02
C LEU A 160 17.34 13.78 -2.54
N GLU A 161 16.24 14.32 -2.03
CA GLU A 161 15.71 14.04 -0.69
C GLU A 161 14.43 13.20 -0.84
N PRO A 162 14.52 11.86 -0.79
CA PRO A 162 13.37 11.02 -0.99
C PRO A 162 12.47 10.94 0.24
N ILE A 163 11.21 10.57 0.01
CA ILE A 163 10.31 10.14 1.07
C ILE A 163 10.61 8.69 1.42
N VAL A 164 11.06 8.45 2.64
CA VAL A 164 11.49 7.12 3.09
C VAL A 164 10.28 6.25 3.44
N ILE A 165 10.23 5.05 2.87
CA ILE A 165 9.23 4.03 3.17
C ILE A 165 9.92 2.84 3.84
N VAL A 166 9.63 2.64 5.12
CA VAL A 166 10.32 1.65 5.96
C VAL A 166 9.55 0.35 6.10
N ALA A 167 8.22 0.40 6.14
CA ALA A 167 7.37 -0.78 6.27
C ALA A 167 6.37 -0.83 5.12
N PRO A 168 5.89 -2.02 4.72
CA PRO A 168 4.89 -2.15 3.67
C PRO A 168 3.65 -1.28 3.90
N ASP A 169 3.22 -1.15 5.15
CA ASP A 169 2.01 -0.40 5.48
C ASP A 169 2.17 1.11 5.44
N SER A 170 3.41 1.63 5.51
CA SER A 170 3.68 3.06 5.35
C SER A 170 3.22 3.59 3.99
N TRP A 171 3.07 2.71 3.00
CA TRP A 171 2.47 3.06 1.72
C TRP A 171 1.06 3.64 1.83
N PHE A 172 0.27 3.22 2.83
CA PHE A 172 -1.10 3.70 3.03
C PHE A 172 -1.18 5.20 3.35
N ASP A 173 -0.08 5.80 3.81
CA ASP A 173 -0.01 7.25 4.01
C ASP A 173 0.08 8.02 2.70
N HIS A 174 0.51 7.36 1.62
CA HIS A 174 0.75 7.93 0.31
C HIS A 174 -0.27 7.52 -0.76
N ILE A 175 -1.29 6.73 -0.39
CA ILE A 175 -2.40 6.38 -1.28
C ILE A 175 -3.53 7.39 -1.08
N ASP A 176 -3.97 7.99 -2.20
CA ASP A 176 -5.29 8.58 -2.26
C ASP A 176 -6.34 7.47 -2.40
N ILE A 177 -6.89 7.09 -1.24
CA ILE A 177 -7.82 5.95 -1.11
C ILE A 177 -9.04 6.15 -2.02
N VAL A 178 -9.49 7.39 -2.17
CA VAL A 178 -10.69 7.69 -2.96
C VAL A 178 -10.40 7.57 -4.45
N SER A 179 -9.27 8.06 -4.95
CA SER A 179 -8.97 7.93 -6.38
C SER A 179 -8.64 6.48 -6.77
N VAL A 180 -7.97 5.72 -5.91
CA VAL A 180 -7.51 4.36 -6.22
C VAL A 180 -8.57 3.29 -5.91
N CYS A 181 -9.24 3.38 -4.77
CA CYS A 181 -10.05 2.30 -4.22
C CYS A 181 -11.56 2.61 -4.19
N TRP A 182 -12.03 3.72 -4.76
CA TRP A 182 -13.47 3.99 -4.81
C TRP A 182 -14.16 3.19 -5.92
N PRO A 183 -15.24 2.44 -5.63
CA PRO A 183 -16.00 1.73 -6.65
C PRO A 183 -16.59 2.68 -7.69
N GLN A 184 -16.44 2.35 -8.98
CA GLN A 184 -17.05 3.14 -10.06
C GLN A 184 -18.34 2.52 -10.60
N ASN A 185 -18.56 1.23 -10.33
CA ASN A 185 -19.75 0.48 -10.75
C ASN A 185 -19.93 -0.77 -9.85
N SER A 186 -20.99 -1.54 -10.06
CA SER A 186 -21.32 -2.71 -9.23
C SER A 186 -20.28 -3.85 -9.28
N GLN A 187 -19.49 -3.96 -10.35
CA GLN A 187 -18.43 -4.96 -10.47
C GLN A 187 -17.17 -4.60 -9.66
N ASP A 188 -17.05 -3.33 -9.25
CA ASP A 188 -15.92 -2.82 -8.48
C ASP A 188 -16.09 -3.00 -6.96
N ALA A 189 -16.99 -3.87 -6.50
CA ALA A 189 -17.25 -4.08 -5.07
C ALA A 189 -15.97 -4.46 -4.28
N PHE A 190 -15.04 -5.18 -4.90
CA PHE A 190 -13.76 -5.54 -4.30
C PHE A 190 -12.91 -4.30 -3.95
N LYS A 191 -13.05 -3.17 -4.67
CA LYS A 191 -12.31 -1.94 -4.35
C LYS A 191 -12.73 -1.37 -2.99
N LEU A 192 -14.00 -1.54 -2.60
CA LEU A 192 -14.46 -1.17 -1.27
C LEU A 192 -13.75 -1.98 -0.17
N GLN A 193 -13.51 -3.27 -0.39
CA GLN A 193 -12.75 -4.11 0.55
C GLN A 193 -11.31 -3.57 0.74
N LEU A 194 -10.65 -3.21 -0.37
CA LEU A 194 -9.32 -2.62 -0.36
C LEU A 194 -9.31 -1.28 0.41
N ALA A 195 -10.29 -0.41 0.14
CA ALA A 195 -10.42 0.87 0.81
C ALA A 195 -10.63 0.73 2.33
N LEU A 196 -11.49 -0.21 2.75
CA LEU A 196 -11.74 -0.47 4.16
C LEU A 196 -10.52 -1.02 4.88
N LYS A 197 -9.74 -1.90 4.26
CA LYS A 197 -8.46 -2.39 4.82
C LYS A 197 -7.52 -1.23 5.13
N ILE A 198 -7.42 -0.25 4.22
CA ILE A 198 -6.58 0.93 4.44
C ILE A 198 -7.12 1.79 5.58
N ILE A 199 -8.43 2.09 5.57
CA ILE A 199 -9.04 2.96 6.59
C ILE A 199 -8.99 2.34 7.99
N LEU A 200 -9.21 1.03 8.12
CA LEU A 200 -9.06 0.32 9.40
C LEU A 200 -7.67 0.54 9.98
N LYS A 201 -6.62 0.37 9.17
CA LYS A 201 -5.25 0.58 9.65
C LYS A 201 -4.96 2.05 9.93
N LYS A 202 -5.20 2.94 8.95
CA LYS A 202 -4.76 4.34 8.98
C LYS A 202 -5.52 5.20 9.97
N LYS A 203 -6.82 4.95 10.16
CA LYS A 203 -7.72 5.84 10.94
C LYS A 203 -8.19 5.20 12.24
N LEU A 204 -8.26 3.87 12.31
CA LEU A 204 -8.77 3.16 13.48
C LEU A 204 -7.69 2.33 14.20
N PHE A 205 -6.47 2.24 13.65
CA PHE A 205 -5.38 1.42 14.17
C PHE A 205 -5.80 -0.04 14.40
N LYS A 206 -6.63 -0.57 13.47
CA LYS A 206 -7.18 -1.93 13.48
C LYS A 206 -6.82 -2.69 12.21
N GLN A 207 -6.96 -4.01 12.26
CA GLN A 207 -6.79 -4.93 11.14
C GLN A 207 -8.13 -5.58 10.76
N ILE A 208 -8.15 -6.31 9.64
CA ILE A 208 -9.35 -7.04 9.19
C ILE A 208 -9.77 -8.10 10.24
N SER A 209 -8.81 -8.70 10.95
CA SER A 209 -9.08 -9.65 12.03
C SER A 209 -9.81 -9.04 13.22
N ASP A 210 -9.80 -7.71 13.35
CA ASP A 210 -10.48 -6.98 14.44
C ASP A 210 -11.94 -6.65 14.09
N LEU A 211 -12.41 -7.03 12.91
CA LEU A 211 -13.81 -6.86 12.54
C LEU A 211 -14.71 -7.76 13.39
N ARG A 212 -15.81 -7.20 13.88
CA ARG A 212 -16.84 -7.94 14.62
C ARG A 212 -17.80 -8.67 13.70
N TYR A 213 -17.93 -8.18 12.47
CA TYR A 213 -18.84 -8.71 11.46
C TYR A 213 -18.10 -8.81 10.13
N ASN A 214 -18.35 -9.88 9.37
CA ASN A 214 -18.13 -9.81 7.94
C ASN A 214 -19.24 -8.98 7.32
N TYR A 215 -19.10 -8.68 6.03
CA TYR A 215 -20.11 -7.92 5.33
C TYR A 215 -20.26 -8.33 3.88
N GLU A 216 -21.46 -8.08 3.38
CA GLU A 216 -21.85 -8.23 2.00
C GLU A 216 -22.43 -6.90 1.51
N THR A 217 -22.40 -6.69 0.19
CA THR A 217 -22.94 -5.48 -0.43
C THR A 217 -24.01 -5.85 -1.42
N SER A 218 -25.18 -5.23 -1.31
CA SER A 218 -26.17 -5.29 -2.37
C SER A 218 -25.66 -4.55 -3.62
N GLU A 219 -26.18 -4.92 -4.80
CA GLU A 219 -25.84 -4.21 -6.03
C GLU A 219 -26.29 -2.74 -5.98
N SER A 220 -27.45 -2.48 -5.35
CA SER A 220 -27.99 -1.14 -5.15
C SER A 220 -27.06 -0.27 -4.32
N PHE A 221 -26.50 -0.83 -3.23
CA PHE A 221 -25.56 -0.13 -2.37
C PHE A 221 -24.33 0.34 -3.15
N ILE A 222 -23.71 -0.54 -3.94
CA ILE A 222 -22.54 -0.18 -4.73
C ILE A 222 -22.88 0.89 -5.78
N LYS A 223 -24.03 0.75 -6.46
CA LYS A 223 -24.51 1.75 -7.42
C LYS A 223 -24.77 3.11 -6.75
N ASP A 224 -25.23 3.12 -5.51
CA ASP A 224 -25.50 4.35 -4.75
C ASP A 224 -24.19 5.05 -4.37
N ILE A 225 -23.21 4.33 -3.80
CA ILE A 225 -21.92 4.93 -3.41
C ILE A 225 -21.05 5.30 -4.61
N ALA A 226 -21.13 4.57 -5.73
CA ALA A 226 -20.38 4.91 -6.94
C ALA A 226 -20.72 6.33 -7.47
N LYS A 227 -21.95 6.79 -7.21
CA LYS A 227 -22.43 8.13 -7.59
C LYS A 227 -22.08 9.23 -6.59
N GLU A 228 -21.62 8.88 -5.39
CA GLU A 228 -21.21 9.85 -4.38
C GLU A 228 -19.87 10.49 -4.78
N SER A 229 -19.68 11.77 -4.47
CA SER A 229 -18.45 12.52 -4.77
C SER A 229 -17.90 13.29 -3.57
N ILE A 230 -18.75 13.65 -2.61
CA ILE A 230 -18.43 14.54 -1.50
C ILE A 230 -18.04 13.74 -0.26
N TYR A 231 -18.88 12.79 0.16
CA TYR A 231 -18.73 12.12 1.46
C TYR A 231 -18.00 10.78 1.41
N ARG A 232 -17.14 10.56 0.40
CA ARG A 232 -16.51 9.26 0.13
C ARG A 232 -15.68 8.75 1.31
N GLU A 233 -14.80 9.57 1.87
CA GLU A 233 -13.98 9.17 3.02
C GLU A 233 -14.85 8.90 4.26
N ASN A 234 -15.86 9.73 4.51
CA ASN A 234 -16.79 9.55 5.63
C ASN A 234 -17.56 8.23 5.52
N ILE A 235 -17.94 7.82 4.31
CA ILE A 235 -18.58 6.52 4.06
C ILE A 235 -17.64 5.40 4.50
N LEU A 236 -16.38 5.42 4.04
CA LEU A 236 -15.41 4.38 4.39
C LEU A 236 -15.14 4.35 5.89
N TYR A 237 -14.96 5.52 6.51
CA TYR A 237 -14.72 5.62 7.94
C TYR A 237 -15.90 5.10 8.76
N SER A 238 -17.12 5.49 8.41
CA SER A 238 -18.33 5.06 9.12
C SER A 238 -18.58 3.57 8.95
N LEU A 239 -18.36 3.03 7.75
CA LEU A 239 -18.41 1.58 7.49
C LEU A 239 -17.37 0.84 8.32
N ALA A 240 -16.09 1.24 8.25
CA ALA A 240 -15.01 0.61 9.00
C ALA A 240 -15.30 0.64 10.51
N LYS A 241 -15.76 1.77 11.02
CA LYS A 241 -16.16 1.92 12.42
C LYS A 241 -17.31 0.97 12.76
N ARG A 242 -18.37 0.97 11.95
CA ARG A 242 -19.54 0.10 12.16
C ARG A 242 -19.14 -1.38 12.18
N LEU A 243 -18.28 -1.84 11.28
CA LEU A 243 -17.86 -3.24 11.22
C LEU A 243 -17.05 -3.69 12.46
N THR A 244 -16.51 -2.75 13.24
CA THR A 244 -15.69 -3.05 14.44
C THR A 244 -16.44 -2.90 15.76
N LEU A 245 -17.68 -2.39 15.73
CA LEU A 245 -18.49 -2.15 16.92
C LEU A 245 -19.67 -3.11 16.96
N THR A 246 -20.05 -3.57 18.15
CA THR A 246 -21.33 -4.24 18.39
C THR A 246 -22.49 -3.29 18.09
N GLN A 247 -23.71 -3.84 17.99
CA GLN A 247 -24.90 -3.00 17.81
C GLN A 247 -25.09 -1.98 18.94
N GLY A 248 -24.93 -2.38 20.21
CA GLY A 248 -25.10 -1.48 21.35
C GLY A 248 -24.08 -0.34 21.36
N GLU A 249 -22.83 -0.64 21.00
CA GLU A 249 -21.78 0.37 20.84
C GLU A 249 -22.09 1.32 19.69
N ALA A 250 -22.52 0.81 18.53
CA ALA A 250 -22.86 1.63 17.37
C ALA A 250 -24.07 2.56 17.60
N VAL A 251 -25.04 2.14 18.43
CA VAL A 251 -26.18 2.98 18.86
C VAL A 251 -25.69 4.15 19.72
N SER A 252 -24.75 3.87 20.62
CA SER A 252 -24.23 4.85 21.58
C SER A 252 -23.14 5.75 20.98
N ASP A 253 -22.59 5.39 19.83
CA ASP A 253 -21.56 6.15 19.14
C ASP A 253 -22.13 7.42 18.50
N GLU A 254 -21.65 8.60 18.91
CA GLU A 254 -22.16 9.88 18.41
C GLU A 254 -22.00 10.05 16.88
N GLY A 255 -20.95 9.45 16.31
CA GLY A 255 -20.67 9.52 14.88
C GLY A 255 -21.61 8.64 14.05
N LEU A 256 -21.90 7.42 14.51
CA LEU A 256 -22.75 6.47 13.81
C LEU A 256 -24.23 6.63 14.16
N SER A 257 -24.59 6.86 15.41
CA SER A 257 -25.96 6.94 15.92
C SER A 257 -26.88 5.90 15.28
N ASP A 258 -26.49 4.62 15.38
CA ASP A 258 -27.15 3.50 14.72
C ASP A 258 -28.60 3.34 15.23
N GLU A 259 -29.57 3.21 14.32
CA GLU A 259 -31.00 3.19 14.67
C GLU A 259 -31.81 2.23 13.78
N PRO A 260 -32.92 1.67 14.27
CA PRO A 260 -33.82 0.86 13.45
C PRO A 260 -34.52 1.70 12.38
N VAL A 261 -34.74 1.12 11.21
CA VAL A 261 -35.51 1.78 10.13
C VAL A 261 -37.00 1.60 10.41
N ARG A 262 -37.73 2.71 10.54
CA ARG A 262 -39.17 2.69 10.84
C ARG A 262 -39.93 1.92 9.76
N GLY A 263 -40.81 1.01 10.17
CA GLY A 263 -41.66 0.23 9.25
C GLY A 263 -40.95 -0.96 8.58
N LYS A 264 -39.63 -1.11 8.73
CA LYS A 264 -38.86 -2.20 8.11
C LYS A 264 -38.23 -3.10 9.17
N LYS A 265 -38.83 -4.26 9.42
CA LYS A 265 -38.38 -5.21 10.44
C LYS A 265 -36.98 -5.73 10.10
N GLY A 266 -36.05 -5.58 11.05
CA GLY A 266 -34.68 -6.08 10.93
C GLY A 266 -33.73 -5.18 10.13
N GLU A 267 -34.23 -4.11 9.52
CA GLU A 267 -33.38 -3.10 8.88
C GLU A 267 -32.95 -2.04 9.89
N ARG A 268 -31.70 -1.61 9.74
CA ARG A 268 -31.07 -0.59 10.56
C ARG A 268 -30.34 0.39 9.65
N ARG A 269 -30.05 1.57 10.18
CA ARG A 269 -29.25 2.56 9.48
C ARG A 269 -28.30 3.25 10.44
N PHE A 270 -27.13 3.61 9.94
CA PHE A 270 -26.17 4.44 10.65
C PHE A 270 -25.80 5.66 9.82
N ARG A 271 -25.31 6.68 10.52
CA ARG A 271 -24.92 7.97 9.98
C ARG A 271 -23.53 7.89 9.36
N VAL A 272 -23.42 8.58 8.23
CA VAL A 272 -22.14 8.91 7.58
C VAL A 272 -21.79 10.38 7.84
N SER A 273 -22.80 11.23 7.85
CA SER A 273 -22.75 12.66 8.18
C SER A 273 -24.08 13.07 8.82
N GLY A 274 -24.29 14.36 9.11
CA GLY A 274 -25.60 14.85 9.57
C GLY A 274 -26.75 14.47 8.61
N VAL A 275 -26.49 14.45 7.31
CA VAL A 275 -27.49 14.29 6.24
C VAL A 275 -27.40 12.98 5.46
N CYS A 276 -26.33 12.21 5.60
CA CYS A 276 -26.12 10.96 4.86
C CYS A 276 -26.27 9.71 5.74
N ARG A 277 -26.86 8.64 5.20
CA ARG A 277 -27.13 7.39 5.93
C ARG A 277 -26.80 6.16 5.09
N ILE A 278 -26.38 5.08 5.74
CA ILE A 278 -26.26 3.76 5.13
C ILE A 278 -27.28 2.84 5.79
N HIS A 279 -28.09 2.16 4.97
CA HIS A 279 -29.02 1.14 5.43
C HIS A 279 -28.37 -0.24 5.33
N TYR A 280 -28.64 -1.08 6.31
CA TYR A 280 -28.15 -2.45 6.36
C TYR A 280 -29.13 -3.37 7.11
N LYS A 281 -28.92 -4.67 7.00
CA LYS A 281 -29.54 -5.67 7.87
C LYS A 281 -28.54 -6.75 8.25
N TYR A 282 -28.87 -7.53 9.27
CA TYR A 282 -28.14 -8.75 9.58
C TYR A 282 -28.58 -9.87 8.63
N SER A 283 -27.62 -10.59 8.05
CA SER A 283 -27.87 -11.86 7.35
C SER A 283 -28.24 -12.95 8.34
N GLU A 284 -28.63 -14.13 7.84
CA GLU A 284 -28.90 -15.30 8.67
C GLU A 284 -27.65 -15.79 9.42
N THR A 285 -26.46 -15.54 8.87
CA THR A 285 -25.15 -15.84 9.49
C THR A 285 -24.71 -14.78 10.50
N GLY A 286 -25.45 -13.68 10.64
CA GLY A 286 -25.11 -12.57 11.53
C GLY A 286 -24.16 -11.54 10.91
N ASP A 287 -23.82 -11.67 9.63
CA ASP A 287 -23.00 -10.70 8.89
C ASP A 287 -23.82 -9.46 8.49
N LEU A 288 -23.14 -8.35 8.18
CA LEU A 288 -23.81 -7.13 7.75
C LEU A 288 -24.05 -7.13 6.24
N LEU A 289 -25.31 -7.16 5.80
CA LEU A 289 -25.67 -6.91 4.41
C LEU A 289 -25.98 -5.42 4.22
N LEU A 290 -25.10 -4.71 3.51
CA LEU A 290 -25.25 -3.29 3.17
C LEU A 290 -26.24 -3.13 2.02
N LEU A 291 -27.34 -2.42 2.26
CA LEU A 291 -28.49 -2.37 1.35
C LEU A 291 -28.47 -1.15 0.44
N ASN A 292 -28.32 0.05 1.00
CA ASN A 292 -28.43 1.31 0.25
C ASN A 292 -27.63 2.43 0.92
N TYR A 293 -27.19 3.39 0.11
CA TYR A 293 -26.63 4.65 0.59
C TYR A 293 -27.56 5.81 0.23
N TYR A 294 -27.94 6.58 1.23
CA TYR A 294 -28.78 7.76 1.10
C TYR A 294 -27.93 9.00 1.34
N GLY A 295 -27.54 9.66 0.25
CA GLY A 295 -26.85 10.95 0.29
C GLY A 295 -27.77 12.10 0.68
N GLU A 296 -27.23 13.32 0.58
CA GLU A 296 -27.93 14.56 0.91
C GLU A 296 -29.27 14.71 0.16
N GLY A 297 -30.29 15.24 0.85
CA GLY A 297 -31.65 15.38 0.31
C GLY A 297 -32.43 14.07 0.10
N LYS A 298 -31.86 12.90 0.43
CA LYS A 298 -32.51 11.59 0.31
C LYS A 298 -32.76 10.89 1.65
N HIS A 299 -32.37 11.48 2.78
CA HIS A 299 -32.48 10.85 4.10
C HIS A 299 -33.92 10.46 4.49
N ASP A 300 -34.92 11.23 4.05
CA ASP A 300 -36.34 10.93 4.29
C ASP A 300 -36.91 9.89 3.32
N LYS A 301 -36.27 9.64 2.18
CA LYS A 301 -36.74 8.63 1.21
C LYS A 301 -36.62 7.21 1.74
N GLY A 302 -35.74 6.98 2.72
CA GLY A 302 -35.58 5.69 3.40
C GLY A 302 -36.51 5.48 4.60
N LEU A 303 -37.37 6.46 4.95
CA LEU A 303 -38.25 6.43 6.14
C LEU A 303 -39.69 6.00 5.85
N LYS A 304 -40.05 5.78 4.57
CA LYS A 304 -41.39 5.37 4.14
C LYS A 304 -41.42 3.89 3.76
#